data_AF-A0A957F902-F1
#
_entry.id   AF-A0A957F902-F1
#
_cell.length_a   1.000
_cell.length_b   1.000
_cell.length_c   1.000
_cell.angle_alpha   90.00
_cell.angle_beta   90.00
_cell.angle_gamma   90.00
#
_symmetry.space_group_name_H-M   'P 1'
#
loop_
_entity.id
_entity.type
_entity.pdbx_description
1 polymer ?
#
loop_
_entity_poly.entity_id
_entity_poly.type
_entity_poly.pdbx_seq_one_letter_code
_entity_poly.pdbx_strand_id
1 'polypeptide(L)'
;MMTYEDALRDIVLADERYVVMTAENRAAIRGLPAVLHGRFIDTGISEQAMVGMAAGLALRGRVPVLHALATFLTMRAFEFIRTDVGIGRLPVKLVGGVPGFLSDGNGPTHQALEDVALMRGIPGMGVFSPADEQDLVIGLPEVLASERPFYIRYN
;
A
#
# COMPACT_ATOMS: atom_id res chain seq x y z
N MET A 1 1.60 20.61 -9.50
CA MET A 1 1.35 20.23 -8.09
C MET A 1 2.11 18.93 -7.87
N MET A 2 2.79 18.76 -6.74
CA MET A 2 3.50 17.51 -6.43
C MET A 2 2.47 16.37 -6.39
N THR A 3 2.76 15.27 -7.07
CA THR A 3 1.90 14.08 -7.06
C THR A 3 2.34 13.11 -5.96
N TYR A 4 1.49 12.12 -5.67
CA TYR A 4 1.80 10.97 -4.84
C TYR A 4 3.08 10.27 -5.30
N GLU A 5 3.21 10.03 -6.61
CA GLU A 5 4.39 9.38 -7.17
C GLU A 5 5.65 10.21 -6.93
N ASP A 6 5.58 11.53 -7.12
CA ASP A 6 6.71 12.44 -6.86
C ASP A 6 7.11 12.41 -5.38
N ALA A 7 6.14 12.53 -4.47
CA ALA A 7 6.39 12.51 -3.03
C ALA A 7 6.94 11.15 -2.57
N LEU A 8 6.35 10.05 -3.05
CA LEU A 8 6.83 8.70 -2.75
C LEU A 8 8.26 8.54 -3.28
N ARG A 9 8.53 8.93 -4.53
CA ARG A 9 9.86 8.84 -5.16
C ARG A 9 10.93 9.52 -4.31
N ASP A 10 10.69 10.75 -3.87
CA ASP A 10 11.65 11.52 -3.09
C ASP A 10 11.97 10.81 -1.76
N ILE A 11 10.95 10.25 -1.09
CA ILE A 11 11.11 9.51 0.17
C ILE A 11 11.88 8.20 -0.05
N VAL A 12 11.50 7.39 -1.03
CA VAL A 12 12.10 6.05 -1.24
C VAL A 12 13.50 6.10 -1.86
N LEU A 13 13.87 7.21 -2.51
CA LEU A 13 15.24 7.46 -2.97
C LEU A 13 16.14 7.97 -1.84
N ALA A 14 15.59 8.67 -0.84
CA ALA A 14 16.35 9.16 0.31
C ALA A 14 16.66 8.07 1.36
N ASP A 15 15.92 6.95 1.36
CA ASP A 15 16.10 5.86 2.32
C ASP A 15 16.02 4.48 1.64
N GLU A 16 17.14 3.75 1.66
CA GLU A 16 17.29 2.44 1.03
C GLU A 16 16.53 1.30 1.73
N ARG A 17 15.95 1.55 2.91
CA ARG A 17 15.09 0.57 3.58
C ARG A 17 13.77 0.36 2.84
N TYR A 18 13.30 1.36 2.11
CA TYR A 18 12.04 1.26 1.37
C TYR A 18 12.14 0.30 0.19
N VAL A 19 11.13 -0.55 0.07
CA VAL A 19 10.89 -1.45 -1.07
C VAL A 19 9.49 -1.22 -1.57
N VAL A 20 9.34 -0.83 -2.83
CA VAL A 20 8.03 -0.63 -3.46
C VAL A 20 7.61 -1.94 -4.11
N MET A 21 6.39 -2.37 -3.82
CA MET A 21 5.85 -3.63 -4.32
C MET A 21 4.52 -3.40 -5.01
N THR A 22 4.21 -4.22 -6.01
CA THR A 22 2.90 -4.25 -6.65
C THR A 22 2.44 -5.68 -6.96
N ALA A 23 1.12 -5.85 -7.02
CA ALA A 23 0.48 -6.98 -7.65
C ALA A 23 -0.15 -6.51 -8.97
N GLU A 24 0.68 -6.38 -10.02
CA GLU A 24 0.33 -5.95 -11.38
C GLU A 24 -0.13 -4.48 -11.56
N ASN A 25 -0.87 -3.88 -10.61
CA ASN A 25 -1.34 -2.50 -10.76
C ASN A 25 -0.24 -1.45 -10.48
N ARG A 26 0.15 -0.70 -11.51
CA ARG A 26 1.19 0.34 -11.43
C ARG A 26 0.71 1.75 -11.66
N ALA A 27 -0.60 2.01 -11.69
CA ALA A 27 -1.14 3.31 -12.10
C ALA A 27 -0.59 4.49 -11.27
N ALA A 28 -0.41 4.28 -9.97
CA ALA A 28 0.11 5.27 -9.02
C ALA A 28 1.65 5.40 -9.01
N ILE A 29 2.38 4.51 -9.69
CA ILE A 29 3.83 4.29 -9.51
C ILE A 29 4.53 3.92 -10.82
N ARG A 30 4.09 4.49 -11.95
CA ARG A 30 4.53 4.07 -13.30
C ARG A 30 6.01 4.33 -13.57
N GLY A 31 6.56 5.42 -13.04
CA GLY A 31 7.96 5.84 -13.19
C GLY A 31 8.92 5.21 -12.19
N LEU A 32 8.44 4.73 -11.04
CA LEU A 32 9.29 4.15 -9.99
C LEU A 32 10.13 2.93 -10.40
N PRO A 33 9.67 1.98 -11.26
CA PRO A 33 10.49 0.85 -11.68
C PRO A 33 11.84 1.24 -12.28
N ALA A 34 11.88 2.36 -13.01
CA ALA A 34 13.07 2.82 -13.72
C ALA A 34 14.18 3.33 -12.78
N VAL A 35 13.83 3.76 -11.57
CA VAL A 35 14.74 4.42 -10.62
C VAL A 35 15.05 3.59 -9.37
N LEU A 36 14.24 2.57 -9.07
CA LEU A 36 14.37 1.79 -7.83
C LEU A 36 15.25 0.54 -7.93
N HIS A 37 15.87 0.26 -9.07
CA HIS A 37 16.95 -0.74 -9.30
C HIS A 37 17.04 -1.90 -8.27
N GLY A 38 16.07 -2.83 -8.30
CA GLY A 38 16.03 -4.01 -7.40
C GLY A 38 15.23 -3.82 -6.10
N ARG A 39 14.79 -2.60 -5.79
CA ARG A 39 13.85 -2.25 -4.70
C ARG A 39 12.44 -1.98 -5.19
N PHE A 40 12.17 -2.29 -6.46
CA PHE A 40 10.82 -2.39 -7.02
C PHE A 40 10.53 -3.86 -7.34
N ILE A 41 9.44 -4.41 -6.79
CA ILE A 41 9.07 -5.81 -6.95
C ILE A 41 7.63 -5.88 -7.47
N ASP A 42 7.46 -6.47 -8.65
CA ASP A 42 6.14 -6.89 -9.12
C ASP A 42 5.97 -8.38 -8.87
N THR A 43 4.94 -8.74 -8.12
CA THR A 43 4.62 -10.13 -7.77
C THR A 43 3.60 -10.77 -8.71
N GLY A 44 3.14 -10.04 -9.74
CA GLY A 44 1.99 -10.43 -10.56
C GLY A 44 0.70 -10.44 -9.74
N ILE A 45 -0.34 -11.12 -10.22
CA ILE A 45 -1.67 -11.13 -9.59
C ILE A 45 -1.70 -12.06 -8.36
N SER A 46 -0.93 -11.70 -7.32
CA SER A 46 -0.66 -12.53 -6.14
C SER A 46 -0.58 -11.74 -4.83
N GLU A 47 -1.60 -10.94 -4.51
CA GLU A 47 -1.63 -10.04 -3.34
C GLU A 47 -1.29 -10.74 -2.01
N GLN A 48 -1.75 -11.99 -1.81
CA GLN A 48 -1.40 -12.78 -0.62
C GLN A 48 0.11 -13.03 -0.52
N ALA A 49 0.74 -13.44 -1.63
CA ALA A 49 2.18 -13.66 -1.70
C ALA A 49 2.94 -12.33 -1.55
N MET A 50 2.44 -11.24 -2.15
CA MET A 50 3.01 -9.89 -1.97
C MET A 50 3.05 -9.49 -0.49
N VAL A 51 1.95 -9.70 0.25
CA VAL A 51 1.87 -9.37 1.68
C VAL A 51 2.79 -10.27 2.51
N GLY A 52 2.85 -11.58 2.24
CA GLY A 52 3.76 -12.49 2.92
C GLY A 52 5.24 -12.14 2.67
N MET A 53 5.61 -11.82 1.43
CA MET A 53 6.94 -11.34 1.08
C MET A 53 7.27 -10.02 1.79
N ALA A 54 6.32 -9.08 1.85
CA ALA A 54 6.48 -7.83 2.56
C ALA A 54 6.70 -8.05 4.07
N ALA A 55 5.95 -8.94 4.70
CA ALA A 55 6.15 -9.28 6.11
C ALA A 55 7.57 -9.82 6.35
N GLY A 56 8.06 -10.72 5.49
CA GLY A 56 9.42 -11.22 5.54
C GLY A 56 10.48 -10.13 5.37
N LEU A 57 10.30 -9.22 4.40
CA LEU A 57 11.18 -8.06 4.19
C LEU A 57 11.21 -7.13 5.41
N ALA A 58 10.04 -6.86 6.00
CA ALA A 58 9.90 -6.02 7.18
C ALA A 58 10.61 -6.61 8.41
N LEU A 59 10.51 -7.93 8.62
CA LEU A 59 11.26 -8.65 9.65
C LEU A 59 12.78 -8.58 9.47
N ARG A 60 13.26 -8.20 8.28
CA ARG A 60 14.68 -7.98 7.95
C ARG A 60 15.06 -6.50 7.86
N GLY A 61 14.23 -5.60 8.43
CA GLY A 61 14.53 -4.17 8.55
C GLY A 61 14.23 -3.34 7.30
N ARG A 62 13.47 -3.88 6.33
CA ARG A 62 12.95 -3.11 5.20
C ARG A 62 11.61 -2.47 5.54
N VAL A 63 11.19 -1.49 4.73
CA VAL A 63 9.88 -0.82 4.85
C VAL A 63 9.11 -1.00 3.54
N PRO A 64 8.30 -2.06 3.42
CA PRO A 64 7.56 -2.33 2.19
C PRO A 64 6.38 -1.36 1.98
N VAL A 65 6.22 -0.86 0.76
CA VAL A 65 5.07 -0.06 0.31
C VAL A 65 4.38 -0.78 -0.85
N LEU A 66 3.24 -1.41 -0.56
CA LEU A 66 2.53 -2.33 -1.44
C LEU A 66 1.43 -1.58 -2.17
N HIS A 67 1.29 -1.83 -3.47
CA HIS A 67 0.28 -1.20 -4.31
C HIS A 67 -0.54 -2.27 -5.02
N ALA A 68 -1.86 -2.15 -4.92
CA ALA A 68 -2.80 -2.95 -5.68
C ALA A 68 -4.18 -2.26 -5.67
N LEU A 69 -5.13 -2.77 -6.44
CA LEU A 69 -6.52 -2.32 -6.31
C LEU A 69 -7.02 -2.62 -4.90
N ALA A 70 -7.69 -1.64 -4.27
CA ALA A 70 -8.16 -1.72 -2.90
C ALA A 70 -8.96 -2.99 -2.63
N THR A 71 -9.84 -3.36 -3.56
CA THR A 71 -10.66 -4.58 -3.52
C THR A 71 -9.81 -5.84 -3.38
N PHE A 72 -8.81 -6.02 -4.24
CA PHE A 72 -7.99 -7.22 -4.21
C PHE A 72 -6.99 -7.21 -3.06
N LEU A 73 -6.38 -6.06 -2.78
CA LEU A 73 -5.46 -5.93 -1.66
C LEU A 73 -6.13 -6.25 -0.33
N THR A 74 -7.28 -5.63 -0.05
CA THR A 74 -7.92 -5.73 1.26
C THR A 74 -8.77 -6.98 1.44
N MET A 75 -9.36 -7.54 0.37
CA MET A 75 -10.19 -8.75 0.48
C MET A 75 -9.39 -10.03 0.26
N ARG A 76 -8.63 -10.16 -0.84
CA ARG A 76 -7.91 -11.41 -1.15
C ARG A 76 -6.77 -11.66 -0.16
N ALA A 77 -6.05 -10.61 0.24
CA ALA A 77 -4.92 -10.73 1.17
C ALA A 77 -5.28 -10.46 2.64
N PHE A 78 -6.58 -10.33 2.98
CA PHE A 78 -7.01 -9.90 4.32
C PHE A 78 -6.35 -10.66 5.47
N GLU A 79 -6.34 -11.99 5.39
CA GLU A 79 -5.82 -12.84 6.47
C GLU A 79 -4.32 -12.62 6.68
N PHE A 80 -3.52 -12.56 5.59
CA PHE A 80 -2.10 -12.24 5.62
C PHE A 80 -1.84 -10.83 6.19
N ILE A 81 -2.65 -9.84 5.78
CA ILE A 81 -2.54 -8.47 6.30
C ILE A 81 -2.82 -8.45 7.81
N ARG A 82 -3.87 -9.15 8.25
CA ARG A 82 -4.25 -9.21 9.67
C ARG A 82 -3.21 -9.93 10.51
N THR A 83 -2.80 -11.12 10.08
CA THR A 83 -1.98 -12.04 10.86
C THR A 83 -0.50 -11.68 10.79
N ASP A 84 0.06 -11.52 9.59
CA ASP A 84 1.50 -11.33 9.42
C ASP A 84 1.90 -9.87 9.66
N VAL A 85 1.11 -8.93 9.15
CA VAL A 85 1.44 -7.50 9.20
C VAL A 85 0.86 -6.81 10.43
N GLY A 86 -0.45 -6.92 10.65
CA GLY A 86 -1.19 -6.21 11.69
C GLY A 86 -0.82 -6.68 13.10
N ILE A 87 -1.09 -7.96 13.40
CA ILE A 87 -0.74 -8.57 14.69
C ILE A 87 0.78 -8.51 14.93
N GLY A 88 1.58 -8.73 13.87
CA GLY A 88 3.02 -8.59 13.91
C GLY A 88 3.54 -7.15 14.10
N ARG A 89 2.67 -6.14 13.99
CA ARG A 89 3.00 -4.70 14.05
C ARG A 89 4.17 -4.32 13.12
N LEU A 90 4.19 -4.90 11.93
CA LEU A 90 5.26 -4.68 10.96
C LEU A 90 5.06 -3.33 10.24
N PRO A 91 6.14 -2.60 9.90
CA PRO A 91 6.08 -1.29 9.24
C PRO A 91 5.71 -1.39 7.74
N VAL A 92 4.66 -2.13 7.41
CA VAL A 92 4.20 -2.36 6.03
C VAL A 92 3.10 -1.36 5.69
N LYS A 93 3.19 -0.76 4.51
CA LYS A 93 2.28 0.27 4.01
C LYS A 93 1.48 -0.29 2.85
N LEU A 94 0.16 -0.34 2.98
CA LEU A 94 -0.76 -0.95 2.04
C LEU A 94 -1.53 0.14 1.31
N VAL A 95 -1.23 0.36 0.04
CA VAL A 95 -1.82 1.41 -0.81
C VAL A 95 -2.89 0.77 -1.68
N GLY A 96 -4.15 0.96 -1.31
CA GLY A 96 -5.31 0.48 -2.06
C GLY A 96 -5.81 1.53 -3.04
N GLY A 97 -5.59 1.30 -4.33
CA GLY A 97 -6.06 2.19 -5.41
C GLY A 97 -7.51 1.90 -5.84
N VAL A 98 -8.19 2.92 -6.38
CA VAL A 98 -9.58 2.82 -6.89
C VAL A 98 -10.57 2.27 -5.82
N PRO A 99 -10.60 2.81 -4.59
CA PRO A 99 -11.46 2.34 -3.52
C PRO A 99 -12.93 2.73 -3.70
N GLY A 100 -13.81 2.19 -2.86
CA GLY A 100 -15.22 2.55 -2.84
C GLY A 100 -15.93 2.24 -4.15
N PHE A 101 -16.70 3.22 -4.66
CA PHE A 101 -17.42 3.11 -5.92
C PHE A 101 -16.59 3.52 -7.16
N LEU A 102 -15.31 3.90 -6.99
CA LEU A 102 -14.52 4.47 -8.08
C LEU A 102 -14.32 3.49 -9.25
N SER A 103 -14.43 2.19 -9.01
CA SER A 103 -14.42 1.17 -10.07
C SER A 103 -15.80 0.95 -10.72
N ASP A 104 -16.49 2.03 -11.06
CA ASP A 104 -17.87 2.02 -11.60
C ASP A 104 -18.00 1.11 -12.85
N GLY A 105 -17.13 1.33 -13.85
CA GLY A 105 -17.17 0.56 -15.11
C GLY A 105 -16.87 -0.93 -14.98
N ASN A 106 -16.20 -1.36 -13.90
CA ASN A 106 -15.93 -2.78 -13.62
C ASN A 106 -17.01 -3.45 -12.76
N GLY A 107 -17.86 -2.64 -12.12
CA GLY A 107 -18.97 -3.09 -11.30
C GLY A 107 -18.59 -3.65 -9.93
N PRO A 108 -19.55 -4.27 -9.23
CA PRO A 108 -19.44 -4.61 -7.81
C PRO A 108 -18.26 -5.51 -7.43
N THR A 109 -17.73 -6.30 -8.37
CA THR A 109 -16.58 -7.18 -8.12
C THR A 109 -15.27 -6.42 -7.91
N HIS A 110 -15.23 -5.14 -8.28
CA HIS A 110 -14.06 -4.26 -8.16
C HIS A 110 -14.30 -3.09 -7.18
N GLN A 111 -15.49 -2.99 -6.58
CA GLN A 111 -15.82 -1.93 -5.63
C GLN A 111 -15.38 -2.31 -4.22
N ALA A 112 -14.54 -1.47 -3.60
CA ALA A 112 -14.00 -1.71 -2.26
C ALA A 112 -14.80 -0.91 -1.23
N LEU A 113 -16.00 -1.38 -0.87
CA LEU A 113 -16.87 -0.68 0.08
C LEU A 113 -16.51 -1.00 1.54
N GLU A 114 -15.92 -2.16 1.75
CA GLU A 114 -15.60 -2.74 3.05
C GLU A 114 -14.15 -2.48 3.48
N ASP A 115 -13.32 -1.92 2.60
CA ASP A 115 -11.88 -1.75 2.79
C ASP A 115 -11.52 -1.08 4.11
N VAL A 116 -12.17 0.06 4.41
CA VAL A 116 -11.97 0.79 5.66
C VAL A 116 -12.43 -0.03 6.87
N ALA A 117 -13.56 -0.73 6.77
CA ALA A 117 -14.09 -1.53 7.88
C ALA A 117 -13.18 -2.73 8.18
N LEU A 118 -12.70 -3.43 7.14
CA LEU A 118 -11.77 -4.53 7.24
C LEU A 118 -10.46 -4.08 7.88
N MET A 119 -9.83 -3.03 7.34
CA MET A 119 -8.52 -2.58 7.80
C MET A 119 -8.57 -1.99 9.22
N ARG A 120 -9.63 -1.24 9.56
CA ARG A 120 -9.83 -0.73 10.93
C ARG A 120 -10.09 -1.83 11.97
N GLY A 121 -10.58 -3.00 11.54
CA GLY A 121 -10.81 -4.14 12.41
C GLY A 121 -9.52 -4.83 12.89
N ILE A 122 -8.37 -4.50 12.28
CA ILE A 122 -7.08 -5.10 12.60
C ILE A 122 -6.41 -4.30 13.74
N PRO A 123 -6.09 -4.91 14.90
CA PRO A 123 -5.45 -4.20 16.00
C PRO A 123 -4.11 -3.59 15.59
N GLY A 124 -3.94 -2.28 15.84
CA GLY A 124 -2.69 -1.56 15.55
C GLY A 124 -2.52 -1.13 14.08
N MET A 125 -3.46 -1.46 13.19
CA MET A 125 -3.49 -0.96 11.82
C MET A 125 -3.93 0.51 11.79
N GLY A 126 -3.08 1.38 11.25
CA GLY A 126 -3.47 2.73 10.88
C GLY A 126 -4.31 2.73 9.60
N VAL A 127 -5.28 3.63 9.50
CA VAL A 127 -6.03 3.87 8.26
C VAL A 127 -5.94 5.34 7.91
N PHE A 128 -5.33 5.63 6.76
CA PHE A 128 -5.20 6.97 6.20
C PHE A 128 -6.07 7.07 4.94
N SER A 129 -7.07 7.95 4.98
CA SER A 129 -8.01 8.19 3.89
C SER A 129 -8.02 9.68 3.55
N PRO A 130 -7.04 10.15 2.77
CA PRO A 130 -6.96 11.56 2.38
C PRO A 130 -8.19 12.00 1.57
N ALA A 131 -8.58 13.27 1.66
CA ALA A 131 -9.70 13.81 0.89
C ALA A 131 -9.32 14.06 -0.58
N ASP A 132 -8.07 14.46 -0.82
CA ASP A 132 -7.52 14.73 -2.14
C ASP A 132 -6.01 14.44 -2.21
N GLU A 133 -5.41 14.70 -3.38
CA GLU A 133 -3.97 14.53 -3.64
C GLU A 133 -3.10 15.42 -2.73
N GLN A 134 -3.59 16.61 -2.37
CA GLN A 134 -2.87 17.56 -1.52
C GLN A 134 -2.75 17.01 -0.09
N ASP A 135 -3.86 16.56 0.47
CA ASP A 135 -3.92 15.90 1.78
C ASP A 135 -3.04 14.65 1.81
N LEU A 136 -3.08 13.85 0.75
CA LEU A 136 -2.25 12.66 0.60
C LEU A 136 -0.76 13.01 0.68
N VAL A 137 -0.30 13.96 -0.13
CA VAL A 137 1.11 14.36 -0.18
C VAL A 137 1.58 14.95 1.15
N ILE A 138 0.73 15.71 1.85
CA ILE A 138 1.06 16.29 3.16
C ILE A 138 1.19 15.21 4.23
N GLY A 139 0.30 14.22 4.26
CA GLY A 139 0.29 13.16 5.28
C GLY A 139 1.28 12.01 5.01
N LEU A 140 1.65 11.81 3.74
CA LEU A 140 2.47 10.66 3.32
C LEU A 140 3.78 10.50 4.10
N PRO A 141 4.59 11.56 4.36
CA PRO A 141 5.85 11.42 5.08
C PRO A 141 5.67 10.83 6.49
N GLU A 142 4.65 11.28 7.22
CA GLU A 142 4.37 10.79 8.58
C GLU A 142 3.88 9.33 8.56
N VAL A 143 3.00 9.00 7.62
CA VAL A 143 2.47 7.64 7.45
C VAL A 143 3.57 6.64 7.09
N LEU A 144 4.46 7.01 6.16
CA LEU A 144 5.57 6.15 5.73
C LEU A 144 6.63 6.00 6.84
N ALA A 145 6.94 7.07 7.58
CA ALA A 145 7.92 7.05 8.68
C ALA A 145 7.45 6.26 9.92
N SER A 146 6.14 6.07 10.09
CA SER A 146 5.60 5.33 11.24
C SER A 146 6.10 3.88 11.28
N GLU A 147 6.42 3.35 12.46
CA GLU A 147 6.72 1.91 12.61
C GLU A 147 5.46 1.02 12.56
N ARG A 148 4.28 1.62 12.62
CA ARG A 148 2.99 0.90 12.55
C ARG A 148 2.63 0.55 11.11
N PRO A 149 1.88 -0.54 10.87
CA PRO A 149 1.29 -0.79 9.57
C PRO A 149 0.21 0.24 9.27
N PHE A 150 0.08 0.61 7.99
CA PHE A 150 -0.94 1.56 7.54
C PHE A 150 -1.60 1.08 6.26
N TYR A 151 -2.93 1.14 6.21
CA TYR A 151 -3.70 1.16 4.98
C TYR A 151 -3.88 2.60 4.51
N ILE A 152 -3.48 2.89 3.28
CA ILE A 152 -3.62 4.16 2.59
C ILE A 152 -4.67 3.96 1.49
N ARG A 153 -5.78 4.66 1.61
CA ARG A 153 -6.89 4.62 0.65
C ARG A 153 -6.63 5.66 -0.44
N TYR A 154 -6.07 5.21 -1.57
CA TYR A 154 -5.59 6.06 -2.65
C TYR A 154 -6.69 6.27 -3.72
N ASN A 155 -7.17 7.50 -3.84
CA ASN A 155 -8.25 7.90 -4.76
C ASN A 155 -7.73 8.28 -6.14
#